data_AF-A0A250MEN7-F1
#
_entry.id   AF-A0A250MEN7-F1
#
_cell.length_a   1.000
_cell.length_b   1.000
_cell.length_c   1.000
_cell.angle_alpha   90.00
_cell.angle_beta   90.00
_cell.angle_gamma   90.00
#
_symmetry.space_group_name_H-M   'P 1'
#
loop_
_entity.id
_entity.type
_entity.pdbx_description
1 polymer ?
#
loop_
_entity_poly.entity_id
_entity_poly.type
_entity_poly.pdbx_seq_one_letter_code
_entity_poly.pdbx_strand_id
1 'polypeptide(L)'
;MSKKPLSKVQIICYVVISIIIYIIIYFFCYCYSIKKKNVPEIPPKEEQQLLEKKLNDVPKEKKIKFTPSKTEKFPCFQDLIGCSEEKKALDGFIHYIKNPEDYQNIGKVEPPLGILFYGVAGTGKTTLARSVAKETGLPFFEVPSSIFSQKYIGDAPEMVRELFDNARKEAESNGGAIIFLDECETIFTNLSLSANDTDIANVVNQFKTELTSMHNNPEKPIFIIGATNHFDQIDEAIKSRFTYHIEIKPGTKQDRAAFLKFMIDKRQNPYEKDAETFLLNDINDRLESLPDGAPEYLKTNRTLENLLKTIVSNFVKNRKIEKENSNSKLRDNINKDDIEEAYQMVIGKHISKT
;
A
#
# COMPACT_ATOMS: atom_id res chain seq x y z
N MET A 1 -49.21 59.90 45.38
CA MET A 1 -48.92 59.61 43.96
C MET A 1 -49.68 58.35 43.57
N SER A 2 -50.68 58.50 42.69
CA SER A 2 -51.58 57.43 42.24
C SER A 2 -50.82 56.40 41.39
N LYS A 3 -50.76 55.13 41.83
CA LYS A 3 -50.26 54.02 41.01
C LYS A 3 -51.32 53.68 39.95
N LYS A 4 -51.06 54.01 38.68
CA LYS A 4 -51.89 53.54 37.56
C LYS A 4 -51.90 52.00 37.55
N PRO A 5 -53.06 51.34 37.39
CA PRO A 5 -53.10 49.88 37.27
C PRO A 5 -52.37 49.44 35.98
N LEU A 6 -51.53 48.41 36.08
CA LEU A 6 -50.84 47.85 34.92
C LEU A 6 -51.85 47.32 33.89
N SER A 7 -51.57 47.51 32.61
CA SER A 7 -52.44 47.01 31.54
C SER A 7 -52.42 45.47 31.51
N LYS A 8 -53.51 44.84 31.05
CA LYS A 8 -53.59 43.37 30.90
C LYS A 8 -52.41 42.79 30.12
N VAL A 9 -51.88 43.54 29.15
CA VAL A 9 -50.70 43.16 28.35
C VAL A 9 -49.41 43.12 29.19
N GLN A 10 -49.23 44.08 30.11
CA GLN A 10 -48.04 44.10 30.99
C GLN A 10 -48.05 42.95 31.99
N ILE A 11 -49.22 42.56 32.50
CA ILE A 11 -49.35 41.42 33.41
C ILE A 11 -49.00 40.12 32.69
N ILE A 12 -49.49 39.94 31.45
CA ILE A 12 -49.18 38.75 30.63
C ILE A 12 -47.67 38.70 30.32
N CYS A 13 -47.05 39.81 29.93
CA CYS A 13 -45.59 39.85 29.74
C CYS A 13 -44.82 39.47 31.00
N TYR A 14 -45.24 39.95 32.18
CA TYR A 14 -44.54 39.66 33.43
C TYR A 14 -44.65 38.18 33.85
N VAL A 15 -45.80 37.57 33.60
CA VAL A 15 -46.03 36.13 33.86
C VAL A 15 -45.20 35.28 32.89
N VAL A 16 -45.20 35.62 31.60
CA VAL A 16 -44.40 34.89 30.58
C VAL A 16 -42.91 35.01 30.87
N ILE A 17 -42.41 36.20 31.21
CA ILE A 17 -40.99 36.41 31.56
C ILE A 17 -40.63 35.63 32.84
N SER A 18 -41.49 35.63 33.86
CA SER A 18 -41.27 34.85 35.08
C SER A 18 -41.20 33.34 34.81
N ILE A 19 -42.06 32.81 33.94
CA ILE A 19 -42.05 31.40 33.55
C ILE A 19 -40.78 31.04 32.77
N ILE A 20 -40.36 31.88 31.83
CA ILE A 20 -39.13 31.66 31.06
C ILE A 20 -37.90 31.65 31.97
N ILE A 21 -37.81 32.60 32.92
CA ILE A 21 -36.72 32.64 33.91
C ILE A 21 -36.72 31.36 34.75
N TYR A 22 -37.89 30.88 35.18
CA TYR A 22 -37.99 29.66 35.98
C TYR A 22 -37.52 28.41 35.21
N ILE A 23 -37.88 28.30 33.92
CA ILE A 23 -37.44 27.20 33.04
C ILE A 23 -35.92 27.25 32.83
N ILE A 24 -35.34 28.43 32.62
CA ILE A 24 -33.88 28.60 32.44
C ILE A 24 -33.13 28.21 33.71
N ILE A 25 -33.61 28.63 34.89
CA ILE A 25 -33.00 28.27 36.19
C ILE A 25 -33.11 26.76 36.41
N TYR A 26 -34.27 26.16 36.12
CA TYR A 26 -34.45 24.71 36.25
C TYR A 26 -33.52 23.93 35.32
N PHE A 27 -33.38 24.37 34.06
CA PHE A 27 -32.48 23.76 33.09
C PHE A 27 -31.00 23.87 33.52
N PHE A 28 -30.57 25.02 34.05
CA PHE A 28 -29.23 25.19 34.58
C PHE A 28 -28.96 24.30 35.80
N CYS A 29 -29.91 24.23 36.75
CA CYS A 29 -29.80 23.33 37.91
C CYS A 29 -29.76 21.85 37.49
N TYR A 30 -30.56 21.47 36.50
CA TYR A 30 -30.58 20.11 35.96
C TYR A 30 -29.25 19.76 35.26
N CYS A 31 -28.73 20.64 34.41
CA CYS A 31 -27.42 20.48 33.76
C CYS A 31 -26.29 20.41 34.79
N TYR A 32 -26.33 21.25 35.83
CA TYR A 32 -25.35 21.23 36.92
C TYR A 32 -25.40 19.91 37.71
N SER A 33 -26.59 19.38 37.96
CA SER A 33 -26.79 18.09 38.63
C SER A 33 -26.27 16.90 37.79
N ILE A 34 -26.48 16.92 36.47
CA ILE A 34 -25.92 15.91 35.55
C ILE A 34 -24.39 15.99 35.52
N LYS A 35 -23.83 17.20 35.44
CA LYS A 35 -22.37 17.40 35.39
C LYS A 35 -21.68 16.89 36.65
N LYS A 36 -22.35 16.98 37.81
CA LYS A 36 -21.82 16.49 39.10
C LYS A 36 -21.87 14.96 39.24
N LYS A 37 -22.76 14.27 38.53
CA LYS A 37 -22.86 12.79 38.55
C LYS A 37 -21.87 12.09 37.61
N ASN A 38 -21.25 12.80 36.68
CA ASN A 38 -20.36 12.25 35.65
C ASN A 38 -18.91 12.79 35.72
N VAL A 39 -18.46 13.29 36.87
CA VAL A 39 -17.02 13.52 37.10
C VAL A 39 -16.44 12.17 37.56
N PRO A 40 -15.57 11.51 36.78
CA PRO A 40 -14.89 10.32 37.26
C PRO A 40 -14.08 10.69 38.49
N GLU A 41 -14.30 9.98 39.61
CA GLU A 41 -13.47 10.13 40.80
C GLU A 41 -12.02 9.84 40.43
N ILE A 42 -11.12 10.75 40.80
CA ILE A 42 -9.69 10.57 40.62
C ILE A 42 -9.29 9.37 41.49
N PRO A 43 -8.74 8.28 40.92
CA PRO A 43 -8.44 7.07 41.70
C PRO A 43 -7.46 7.40 42.83
N PRO A 44 -7.52 6.70 43.98
CA PRO A 44 -6.61 6.91 45.11
C PRO A 44 -5.14 6.90 44.66
N LYS A 45 -4.28 7.68 45.34
CA LYS A 45 -2.85 7.79 44.99
C LYS A 45 -2.12 6.44 44.88
N GLU A 46 -2.56 5.44 45.64
CA GLU A 46 -2.03 4.07 45.57
C GLU A 46 -2.43 3.36 44.26
N GLU A 47 -3.66 3.53 43.77
CA GLU A 47 -4.09 3.01 42.47
C GLU A 47 -3.40 3.77 41.32
N GLN A 48 -3.17 5.07 41.46
CA GLN A 48 -2.40 5.84 40.47
C GLN A 48 -0.95 5.35 40.38
N GLN A 49 -0.30 5.11 41.52
CA GLN A 49 1.04 4.53 41.56
C GLN A 49 1.06 3.09 41.02
N LEU A 50 0.01 2.30 41.27
CA LEU A 50 -0.13 0.96 40.73
C LEU A 50 -0.35 0.99 39.20
N LEU A 51 -1.10 1.97 38.68
CA LEU A 51 -1.29 2.20 37.25
C LEU A 51 0.01 2.66 36.59
N GLU A 52 0.74 3.62 37.17
CA GLU A 52 2.04 4.08 36.66
C GLU A 52 3.07 2.94 36.65
N LYS A 53 3.07 2.10 37.69
CA LYS A 53 3.95 0.93 37.77
C LYS A 53 3.57 -0.13 36.74
N LYS A 54 2.28 -0.38 36.53
CA LYS A 54 1.78 -1.25 35.44
C LYS A 54 2.07 -0.70 34.04
N LEU A 55 2.06 0.63 33.86
CA LEU A 55 2.41 1.30 32.60
C LEU A 55 3.90 1.16 32.29
N ASN A 56 4.75 1.27 33.32
CA ASN A 56 6.20 1.10 33.21
C ASN A 56 6.63 -0.37 33.03
N ASP A 57 5.81 -1.32 33.45
CA ASP A 57 5.99 -2.76 33.24
C ASP A 57 5.44 -3.25 31.88
N VAL A 58 4.81 -2.38 31.07
CA VAL A 58 4.52 -2.69 29.67
C VAL A 58 5.85 -2.82 28.94
N PRO A 59 6.17 -3.97 28.31
CA PRO A 59 7.42 -4.11 27.58
C PRO A 59 7.48 -3.00 26.52
N LYS A 60 8.47 -2.10 26.66
CA LYS A 60 8.78 -1.08 25.63
C LYS A 60 8.77 -1.77 24.28
N GLU A 61 7.84 -1.39 23.43
CA GLU A 61 7.70 -1.98 22.11
C GLU A 61 9.07 -1.95 21.42
N LYS A 62 9.40 -3.07 20.76
CA LYS A 62 10.69 -3.27 20.11
C LYS A 62 10.87 -2.18 19.05
N LYS A 63 11.72 -1.18 19.32
CA LYS A 63 11.99 -0.08 18.38
C LYS A 63 12.35 -0.65 17.01
N ILE A 64 11.57 -0.28 15.99
CA ILE A 64 11.76 -0.78 14.63
C ILE A 64 13.11 -0.27 14.12
N LYS A 65 14.02 -1.18 13.80
CA LYS A 65 15.33 -0.83 13.24
C LYS A 65 15.28 -0.94 11.73
N PHE A 66 15.49 0.17 11.03
CA PHE A 66 15.57 0.19 9.57
C PHE A 66 16.96 -0.23 9.12
N THR A 67 17.04 -1.28 8.31
CA THR A 67 18.29 -1.77 7.71
C THR A 67 18.06 -2.09 6.24
N PRO A 68 19.08 -1.94 5.38
CA PRO A 68 18.95 -2.30 3.98
C PRO A 68 18.65 -3.80 3.82
N SER A 69 17.85 -4.10 2.80
CA SER A 69 17.48 -5.45 2.40
C SER A 69 18.62 -6.13 1.68
N LYS A 70 18.64 -7.46 1.80
CA LYS A 70 19.58 -8.35 1.10
C LYS A 70 19.24 -8.45 -0.39
N THR A 71 20.03 -7.80 -1.23
CA THR A 71 19.76 -7.69 -2.68
C THR A 71 20.25 -8.90 -3.49
N GLU A 72 20.90 -9.90 -2.88
CA GLU A 72 21.46 -11.05 -3.60
C GLU A 72 20.38 -11.88 -4.31
N LYS A 73 19.18 -11.94 -3.71
CA LYS A 73 18.03 -12.68 -4.25
C LYS A 73 17.09 -11.84 -5.11
N PHE A 74 17.38 -10.55 -5.29
CA PHE A 74 16.54 -9.71 -6.14
C PHE A 74 16.75 -10.08 -7.61
N PRO A 75 15.67 -10.17 -8.40
CA PRO A 75 15.77 -10.43 -9.83
C PRO A 75 16.45 -9.25 -10.53
N CYS A 76 17.25 -9.51 -11.56
CA CYS A 76 17.74 -8.45 -12.43
C CYS A 76 16.69 -8.11 -13.51
N PHE A 77 16.91 -7.04 -14.28
CA PHE A 77 15.98 -6.65 -15.34
C PHE A 77 15.81 -7.72 -16.43
N GLN A 78 16.82 -8.55 -16.65
CA GLN A 78 16.77 -9.65 -17.63
C GLN A 78 15.89 -10.80 -17.14
N ASP A 79 15.80 -11.02 -15.83
CA ASP A 79 14.95 -12.06 -15.23
C ASP A 79 13.47 -11.66 -15.14
N LEU A 80 13.20 -10.35 -15.27
CA LEU A 80 11.84 -9.82 -15.27
C LEU A 80 11.17 -10.05 -16.62
N ILE A 81 10.04 -10.75 -16.60
CA ILE A 81 9.21 -10.95 -17.79
C ILE A 81 8.26 -9.76 -17.96
N GLY A 82 8.25 -9.17 -19.15
CA GLY A 82 7.48 -7.97 -19.47
C GLY A 82 8.08 -6.68 -18.91
N CYS A 83 7.20 -5.69 -18.64
CA CYS A 83 7.54 -4.35 -18.19
C CYS A 83 8.51 -3.59 -19.12
N SER A 84 8.43 -3.81 -20.44
CA SER A 84 9.43 -3.30 -21.39
C SER A 84 9.46 -1.77 -21.44
N GLU A 85 8.29 -1.14 -21.45
CA GLU A 85 8.16 0.32 -21.48
C GLU A 85 8.55 0.93 -20.13
N GLU A 86 8.18 0.28 -19.04
CA GLU A 86 8.50 0.70 -17.67
C GLU A 86 9.99 0.61 -17.40
N LYS A 87 10.67 -0.47 -17.84
CA LYS A 87 12.13 -0.59 -17.79
C LYS A 87 12.81 0.54 -18.58
N LYS A 88 12.32 0.82 -19.79
CA LYS A 88 12.83 1.91 -20.62
C LYS A 88 12.64 3.29 -19.99
N ALA A 89 11.51 3.52 -19.32
CA ALA A 89 11.28 4.74 -18.56
C ALA A 89 12.27 4.91 -17.38
N LEU A 90 12.78 3.80 -16.85
CA LEU A 90 13.76 3.77 -15.76
C LEU A 90 15.21 3.88 -16.25
N ASP A 91 15.50 3.74 -17.55
CA ASP A 91 16.86 3.78 -18.09
C ASP A 91 17.58 5.08 -17.72
N GLY A 92 16.90 6.23 -17.81
CA GLY A 92 17.48 7.52 -17.45
C GLY A 92 17.83 7.62 -15.96
N PHE A 93 16.97 7.08 -15.09
CA PHE A 93 17.22 7.01 -13.65
C PHE A 93 18.42 6.11 -13.32
N ILE A 94 18.49 4.93 -13.94
CA ILE A 94 19.58 3.97 -13.73
C ILE A 94 20.89 4.53 -14.29
N HIS A 95 20.85 5.16 -15.47
CA HIS A 95 22.01 5.77 -16.10
C HIS A 95 22.57 6.91 -15.25
N TYR A 96 21.71 7.75 -14.67
CA TYR A 96 22.10 8.80 -13.71
C TYR A 96 22.90 8.24 -12.53
N ILE A 97 22.47 7.11 -11.97
CA ILE A 97 23.14 6.49 -10.82
C ILE A 97 24.45 5.82 -11.22
N LYS A 98 24.47 5.12 -12.36
CA LYS A 98 25.62 4.30 -12.78
C LYS A 98 26.76 5.11 -13.40
N ASN A 99 26.47 6.26 -13.99
CA ASN A 99 27.45 7.05 -14.75
C ASN A 99 27.46 8.51 -14.25
N PRO A 100 27.76 8.76 -12.96
CA PRO A 100 27.76 10.11 -12.40
C PRO A 100 28.72 11.07 -13.13
N GLU A 101 29.78 10.55 -13.77
CA GLU A 101 30.73 11.28 -14.61
C GLU A 101 30.09 11.95 -15.83
N ASP A 102 29.07 11.34 -16.44
CA ASP A 102 28.37 11.88 -17.61
C ASP A 102 27.58 13.15 -17.28
N TYR A 103 27.28 13.35 -15.99
CA TYR A 103 26.54 14.49 -15.47
C TYR A 103 27.43 15.58 -14.88
N GLN A 104 28.76 15.43 -14.96
CA GLN A 104 29.71 16.47 -14.54
C GLN A 104 29.83 17.57 -15.61
N ASN A 105 30.09 18.80 -15.18
CA ASN A 105 30.38 19.96 -16.05
C ASN A 105 29.26 20.40 -17.03
N ILE A 106 28.07 19.79 -16.97
CA ILE A 106 26.90 20.19 -17.79
C ILE A 106 25.95 21.17 -17.10
N GLY A 107 26.37 21.72 -15.95
CA GLY A 107 25.57 22.64 -15.13
C GLY A 107 24.89 21.94 -13.95
N LYS A 108 23.87 22.58 -13.37
CA LYS A 108 23.08 22.00 -12.28
C LYS A 108 22.04 21.04 -12.85
N VAL A 109 22.30 19.75 -12.71
CA VAL A 109 21.29 18.71 -12.98
C VAL A 109 20.64 18.35 -11.65
N GLU A 110 19.32 18.49 -11.57
CA GLU A 110 18.59 18.02 -10.40
C GLU A 110 18.45 16.49 -10.47
N PRO A 111 18.85 15.75 -9.42
CA PRO A 111 18.67 14.31 -9.38
C PRO A 111 17.18 13.95 -9.48
N PRO A 112 16.81 12.86 -10.19
CA PRO A 112 15.45 12.35 -10.14
C PRO A 112 15.15 11.79 -8.74
N LEU A 113 14.54 12.61 -7.88
CA LEU A 113 14.40 12.32 -6.45
C LEU A 113 13.46 11.16 -6.14
N GLY A 114 12.52 10.84 -7.03
CA GLY A 114 11.64 9.71 -6.80
C GLY A 114 10.86 9.20 -8.00
N ILE A 115 10.43 7.95 -7.85
CA ILE A 115 9.58 7.22 -8.80
C ILE A 115 8.33 6.75 -8.06
N LEU A 116 7.15 6.97 -8.65
CA LEU A 116 5.89 6.42 -8.16
C LEU A 116 5.40 5.37 -9.14
N PHE A 117 5.46 4.12 -8.74
CA PHE A 117 4.84 3.01 -9.45
C PHE A 117 3.36 2.92 -9.08
N TYR A 118 2.49 2.86 -10.09
CA TYR A 118 1.06 2.68 -9.89
C TYR A 118 0.47 1.67 -10.85
N GLY A 119 -0.76 1.21 -10.58
CA GLY A 119 -1.47 0.24 -11.42
C GLY A 119 -2.11 -0.84 -10.57
N VAL A 120 -2.82 -1.78 -11.21
CA VAL A 120 -3.59 -2.79 -10.49
C VAL A 120 -2.70 -3.73 -9.64
N ALA A 121 -3.27 -4.28 -8.57
CA ALA A 121 -2.55 -5.19 -7.69
C ALA A 121 -2.14 -6.47 -8.43
N GLY A 122 -0.91 -6.93 -8.20
CA GLY A 122 -0.42 -8.19 -8.77
C GLY A 122 0.28 -8.07 -10.14
N THR A 123 0.56 -6.86 -10.64
CA THR A 123 1.37 -6.64 -11.86
C THR A 123 2.88 -6.77 -11.64
N GLY A 124 3.35 -6.65 -10.38
CA GLY A 124 4.75 -6.83 -10.03
C GLY A 124 5.51 -5.57 -9.64
N LYS A 125 4.81 -4.52 -9.17
CA LYS A 125 5.43 -3.24 -8.73
C LYS A 125 6.60 -3.43 -7.74
N THR A 126 6.38 -4.21 -6.68
CA THR A 126 7.41 -4.56 -5.69
C THR A 126 8.59 -5.31 -6.33
N THR A 127 8.31 -6.21 -7.27
CA THR A 127 9.35 -6.97 -7.98
C THR A 127 10.17 -6.06 -8.89
N LEU A 128 9.53 -5.11 -9.58
CA LEU A 128 10.22 -4.11 -10.39
C LEU A 128 11.11 -3.21 -9.52
N ALA A 129 10.62 -2.71 -8.39
CA ALA A 129 11.41 -1.89 -7.46
C ALA A 129 12.65 -2.63 -6.93
N ARG A 130 12.50 -3.90 -6.55
CA ARG A 130 13.64 -4.76 -6.15
C ARG A 130 14.64 -4.95 -7.30
N SER A 131 14.14 -5.03 -8.53
CA SER A 131 15.01 -5.16 -9.70
C SER A 131 15.76 -3.86 -10.00
N VAL A 132 15.12 -2.70 -9.81
CA VAL A 132 15.80 -1.39 -9.90
C VAL A 132 16.95 -1.34 -8.89
N ALA A 133 16.73 -1.76 -7.64
CA ALA A 133 17.78 -1.83 -6.64
C ALA A 133 18.92 -2.78 -7.01
N LYS A 134 18.58 -3.92 -7.63
CA LYS A 134 19.58 -4.86 -8.14
C LYS A 134 20.41 -4.25 -9.26
N GLU A 135 19.77 -3.52 -10.17
CA GLU A 135 20.45 -2.84 -11.27
C GLU A 135 21.35 -1.73 -10.77
N THR A 136 20.88 -0.87 -9.86
CA THR A 136 21.66 0.27 -9.35
C THR A 136 22.76 -0.13 -8.38
N GLY A 137 22.62 -1.28 -7.70
CA GLY A 137 23.56 -1.73 -6.67
C GLY A 137 23.49 -0.92 -5.38
N LEU A 138 22.52 0.00 -5.25
CA LEU A 138 22.38 0.84 -4.06
C LEU A 138 21.74 0.07 -2.89
N PRO A 139 22.06 0.42 -1.63
CA PRO A 139 21.34 -0.02 -0.46
C PRO A 139 19.83 0.22 -0.61
N PHE A 140 19.02 -0.80 -0.32
CA PHE A 140 17.58 -0.78 -0.54
C PHE A 140 16.78 -0.99 0.75
N PHE A 141 16.10 0.04 1.21
CA PHE A 141 15.23 0.01 2.38
C PHE A 141 13.81 -0.31 1.94
N GLU A 142 13.41 -1.58 2.06
CA GLU A 142 12.05 -2.02 1.77
C GLU A 142 11.18 -1.85 3.01
N VAL A 143 10.23 -0.91 2.95
CA VAL A 143 9.41 -0.52 4.09
C VAL A 143 7.93 -0.55 3.69
N PRO A 144 7.09 -1.38 4.35
CA PRO A 144 5.65 -1.31 4.15
C PRO A 144 5.13 -0.01 4.77
N SER A 145 4.43 0.83 3.99
CA SER A 145 4.02 2.16 4.44
C SER A 145 3.04 2.14 5.62
N SER A 146 2.31 1.04 5.79
CA SER A 146 1.39 0.83 6.89
C SER A 146 2.04 0.90 8.27
N ILE A 147 3.36 0.76 8.39
CA ILE A 147 4.05 0.94 9.68
C ILE A 147 3.97 2.37 10.21
N PHE A 148 3.79 3.36 9.33
CA PHE A 148 3.66 4.76 9.73
C PHE A 148 2.20 5.17 9.95
N SER A 149 1.25 4.24 9.73
CA SER A 149 -0.18 4.45 10.00
C SER A 149 -0.56 3.96 11.40
N GLN A 150 -1.63 4.55 11.97
CA GLN A 150 -2.51 4.23 13.13
C GLN A 150 -2.01 3.38 14.34
N LYS A 151 -1.05 2.47 14.20
CA LYS A 151 -0.52 1.64 15.28
C LYS A 151 0.49 2.38 16.17
N TYR A 152 1.13 3.44 15.68
CA TYR A 152 2.18 4.21 16.37
C TYR A 152 1.84 5.70 16.50
N ILE A 153 0.64 6.00 17.02
CA ILE A 153 0.18 7.37 17.28
C ILE A 153 1.24 8.08 18.17
N GLY A 154 1.89 9.10 17.62
CA GLY A 154 2.92 9.91 18.29
C GLY A 154 4.37 9.68 17.80
N ASP A 155 4.75 8.44 17.47
CA ASP A 155 6.15 8.09 17.13
C ASP A 155 6.42 8.01 15.61
N ALA A 156 5.37 7.96 14.79
CA ALA A 156 5.52 7.77 13.35
C ALA A 156 6.39 8.83 12.63
N PRO A 157 6.29 10.15 12.93
CA PRO A 157 7.21 11.14 12.34
C PRO A 157 8.67 10.92 12.72
N GLU A 158 8.93 10.50 13.96
CA GLU A 158 10.29 10.17 14.43
C GLU A 158 10.82 8.92 13.71
N MET A 159 9.97 7.93 13.46
CA MET A 159 10.32 6.75 12.65
C MET A 159 10.69 7.11 11.21
N VAL A 160 9.99 8.09 10.61
CA VAL A 160 10.36 8.60 9.28
C VAL A 160 11.76 9.21 9.34
N ARG A 161 12.06 10.07 10.31
CA ARG A 161 13.42 10.62 10.49
C ARG A 161 14.46 9.50 10.64
N GLU A 162 14.20 8.52 11.49
CA GLU A 162 15.11 7.40 11.72
C GLU A 162 15.34 6.58 10.44
N LEU A 163 14.32 6.37 9.61
CA LEU A 163 14.47 5.71 8.31
C LEU A 163 15.42 6.51 7.39
N PHE A 164 15.21 7.80 7.24
CA PHE A 164 16.06 8.64 6.40
C PHE A 164 17.48 8.77 6.95
N ASP A 165 17.66 8.91 8.26
CA ASP A 165 18.97 8.97 8.90
C ASP A 165 19.77 7.67 8.67
N ASN A 166 19.11 6.52 8.77
CA ASN A 166 19.76 5.24 8.45
C ASN A 166 20.08 5.13 6.96
N ALA A 167 19.18 5.60 6.07
CA ALA A 167 19.45 5.63 4.64
C ALA A 167 20.62 6.54 4.26
N ARG A 168 20.74 7.72 4.89
CA ARG A 168 21.88 8.65 4.72
C ARG A 168 23.21 8.02 5.12
N LYS A 169 23.26 7.31 6.25
CA LYS A 169 24.47 6.60 6.70
C LYS A 169 24.92 5.55 5.70
N GLU A 170 23.98 4.78 5.14
CA GLU A 170 24.30 3.83 4.08
C GLU A 170 24.73 4.54 2.79
N ALA A 171 24.06 5.64 2.42
CA ALA A 171 24.41 6.43 1.25
C ALA A 171 25.82 7.02 1.32
N GLU A 172 26.32 7.37 2.52
CA GLU A 172 27.68 7.88 2.72
C GLU A 172 28.77 6.97 2.17
N SER A 173 28.58 5.65 2.32
CA SER A 173 29.56 4.63 1.91
C SER A 173 29.27 4.01 0.53
N ASN A 174 28.05 4.17 0.02
CA ASN A 174 27.60 3.48 -1.19
C ASN A 174 27.25 4.42 -2.36
N GLY A 175 27.42 5.74 -2.21
CA GLY A 175 27.13 6.73 -3.25
C GLY A 175 25.65 7.09 -3.41
N GLY A 176 24.78 6.53 -2.58
CA GLY A 176 23.34 6.77 -2.58
C GLY A 176 22.59 5.67 -1.83
N ALA A 177 21.28 5.83 -1.65
CA ALA A 177 20.41 4.79 -1.12
C ALA A 177 18.99 4.91 -1.69
N ILE A 178 18.25 3.80 -1.70
CA ILE A 178 16.87 3.74 -2.16
C ILE A 178 15.96 3.38 -0.99
N ILE A 179 14.93 4.18 -0.76
CA ILE A 179 13.81 3.85 0.13
C ILE A 179 12.63 3.44 -0.75
N PHE A 180 12.14 2.22 -0.54
CA PHE A 180 10.93 1.71 -1.20
C PHE A 180 9.77 1.67 -0.22
N LEU A 181 8.70 2.39 -0.55
CA LEU A 181 7.46 2.48 0.21
C LEU A 181 6.37 1.71 -0.52
N ASP A 182 6.09 0.48 -0.07
CA ASP A 182 4.99 -0.32 -0.62
C ASP A 182 3.65 0.12 0.00
N GLU A 183 2.57 0.01 -0.77
CA GLU A 183 1.22 0.46 -0.41
C GLU A 183 1.19 1.90 0.12
N CYS A 184 1.91 2.81 -0.55
CA CYS A 184 2.10 4.18 -0.06
C CYS A 184 0.80 4.99 0.03
N GLU A 185 -0.29 4.53 -0.58
CA GLU A 185 -1.64 5.05 -0.36
C GLU A 185 -2.04 5.07 1.12
N THR A 186 -1.52 4.18 1.96
CA THR A 186 -1.91 4.14 3.39
C THR A 186 -1.50 5.40 4.16
N ILE A 187 -0.51 6.14 3.65
CA ILE A 187 0.03 7.35 4.29
C ILE A 187 -0.11 8.59 3.43
N PHE A 188 -0.10 8.46 2.11
CA PHE A 188 -0.13 9.60 1.19
C PHE A 188 -1.54 9.93 0.67
N THR A 189 -2.60 9.47 1.33
CA THR A 189 -3.97 9.80 0.94
C THR A 189 -4.26 11.30 1.00
N ASN A 190 -5.19 11.76 0.14
CA ASN A 190 -5.75 13.11 0.20
C ASN A 190 -6.48 13.36 1.53
N LEU A 191 -5.79 13.97 2.50
CA LEU A 191 -6.31 14.30 3.83
C LEU A 191 -7.21 15.54 3.86
N SER A 192 -7.41 16.22 2.72
CA SER A 192 -8.21 17.44 2.59
C SER A 192 -9.69 17.27 2.97
N LEU A 193 -10.17 16.05 3.14
CA LEU A 193 -11.55 15.73 3.57
C LEU A 193 -11.66 15.22 5.02
N SER A 194 -10.54 14.99 5.71
CA SER A 194 -10.50 14.35 7.04
C SER A 194 -9.87 15.28 8.07
N ALA A 195 -10.63 16.27 8.55
CA ALA A 195 -10.20 17.24 9.56
C ALA A 195 -9.80 16.64 10.93
N ASN A 196 -9.87 15.32 11.10
CA ASN A 196 -9.66 14.61 12.36
C ASN A 196 -8.37 13.79 12.42
N ASP A 197 -7.54 13.73 11.37
CA ASP A 197 -6.36 12.87 11.33
C ASP A 197 -5.05 13.68 11.30
N THR A 198 -4.80 14.43 12.37
CA THR A 198 -3.60 15.28 12.54
C THR A 198 -2.31 14.48 12.48
N ASP A 199 -2.35 13.20 12.87
CA ASP A 199 -1.16 12.36 12.97
C ASP A 199 -0.65 11.89 11.60
N ILE A 200 -1.55 11.47 10.71
CA ILE A 200 -1.18 11.12 9.33
C ILE A 200 -0.65 12.38 8.61
N ALA A 201 -1.29 13.53 8.81
CA ALA A 201 -0.80 14.79 8.25
C ALA A 201 0.64 15.12 8.70
N ASN A 202 0.97 14.87 9.97
CA ASN A 202 2.33 15.07 10.49
C ASN A 202 3.34 14.11 9.85
N VAL A 203 2.98 12.84 9.64
CA VAL A 203 3.81 11.85 8.94
C VAL A 203 4.06 12.28 7.48
N VAL A 204 3.01 12.68 6.77
CA VAL A 204 3.10 13.18 5.39
C VAL A 204 3.99 14.41 5.31
N ASN A 205 3.84 15.35 6.24
CA ASN A 205 4.68 16.54 6.30
C ASN A 205 6.15 16.20 6.58
N GLN A 206 6.42 15.20 7.43
CA GLN A 206 7.78 14.73 7.65
C GLN A 206 8.37 14.14 6.36
N PHE A 207 7.66 13.26 5.65
CA PHE A 207 8.10 12.76 4.34
C PHE A 207 8.33 13.91 3.34
N LYS A 208 7.44 14.90 3.27
CA LYS A 208 7.59 16.09 2.42
C LYS A 208 8.87 16.86 2.76
N THR A 209 9.23 16.94 4.04
CA THR A 209 10.44 17.63 4.52
C THR A 209 11.69 16.86 4.13
N GLU A 210 11.73 15.56 4.40
CA GLU A 210 12.85 14.68 4.05
C GLU A 210 13.09 14.60 2.53
N LEU A 211 12.01 14.65 1.75
CA LEU A 211 12.05 14.68 0.28
C LEU A 211 12.50 16.01 -0.33
N THR A 212 12.68 17.07 0.46
CA THR A 212 13.17 18.34 -0.09
C THR A 212 14.65 18.25 -0.46
N SER A 213 15.01 18.86 -1.58
CA SER A 213 16.39 18.89 -2.09
C SER A 213 17.39 19.52 -1.11
N MET A 214 16.94 20.37 -0.18
CA MET A 214 17.83 20.96 0.85
C MET A 214 18.40 19.91 1.81
N HIS A 215 17.62 18.86 2.08
CA HIS A 215 18.06 17.77 2.94
C HIS A 215 18.73 16.65 2.14
N ASN A 216 18.64 16.64 0.82
CA ASN A 216 19.18 15.56 0.01
C ASN A 216 20.52 15.95 -0.60
N ASN A 217 21.58 15.21 -0.30
CA ASN A 217 22.91 15.47 -0.86
C ASN A 217 22.92 15.04 -2.35
N PRO A 218 23.16 15.95 -3.31
CA PRO A 218 23.19 15.58 -4.73
C PRO A 218 24.27 14.54 -5.09
N GLU A 219 25.38 14.52 -4.35
CA GLU A 219 26.47 13.55 -4.54
C GLU A 219 26.16 12.18 -3.89
N LYS A 220 25.27 12.17 -2.88
CA LYS A 220 24.88 10.96 -2.14
C LYS A 220 23.36 10.93 -1.93
N PRO A 221 22.59 10.87 -3.04
CA PRO A 221 21.16 11.08 -2.98
C PRO A 221 20.44 9.90 -2.31
N ILE A 222 19.38 10.25 -1.58
CA ILE A 222 18.35 9.33 -1.12
C ILE A 222 17.23 9.37 -2.15
N PHE A 223 17.00 8.26 -2.82
CA PHE A 223 15.93 8.09 -3.79
C PHE A 223 14.71 7.46 -3.12
N ILE A 224 13.52 7.88 -3.50
CA ILE A 224 12.28 7.24 -3.04
C ILE A 224 11.55 6.58 -4.19
N ILE A 225 11.21 5.31 -4.00
CA ILE A 225 10.30 4.59 -4.88
C ILE A 225 9.02 4.30 -4.10
N GLY A 226 7.91 4.90 -4.51
CA GLY A 226 6.58 4.56 -3.98
C GLY A 226 5.90 3.52 -4.87
N ALA A 227 5.13 2.60 -4.29
CA ALA A 227 4.21 1.74 -5.02
C ALA A 227 2.78 1.90 -4.48
N THR A 228 1.82 2.07 -5.39
CA THR A 228 0.41 2.20 -5.03
C THR A 228 -0.53 1.44 -5.97
N ASN A 229 -1.65 0.97 -5.44
CA ASN A 229 -2.74 0.45 -6.27
C ASN A 229 -3.80 1.51 -6.61
N HIS A 230 -3.75 2.66 -5.93
CA HIS A 230 -4.78 3.70 -5.96
C HIS A 230 -4.16 5.06 -6.23
N PHE A 231 -3.70 5.27 -7.48
CA PHE A 231 -3.03 6.50 -7.88
C PHE A 231 -3.88 7.76 -7.66
N ASP A 232 -5.20 7.63 -7.86
CA ASP A 232 -6.20 8.67 -7.63
C ASP A 232 -6.33 9.09 -6.17
N GLN A 233 -6.00 8.20 -5.22
CA GLN A 233 -6.10 8.50 -3.79
C GLN A 233 -4.91 9.30 -3.25
N ILE A 234 -3.77 9.29 -3.96
CA ILE A 234 -2.55 9.97 -3.52
C ILE A 234 -2.71 11.50 -3.62
N ASP A 235 -2.24 12.22 -2.61
CA ASP A 235 -2.18 13.68 -2.55
C ASP A 235 -1.36 14.28 -3.71
N GLU A 236 -1.92 15.25 -4.42
CA GLU A 236 -1.26 15.89 -5.57
C GLU A 236 0.06 16.58 -5.16
N ALA A 237 0.11 17.16 -3.96
CA ALA A 237 1.34 17.77 -3.45
C ALA A 237 2.41 16.70 -3.12
N ILE A 238 2.04 15.45 -2.84
CA ILE A 238 2.98 14.33 -2.75
C ILE A 238 3.38 13.83 -4.13
N LYS A 239 2.43 13.64 -5.05
CA LYS A 239 2.72 13.22 -6.43
C LYS A 239 3.75 14.12 -7.09
N SER A 240 3.65 15.44 -6.91
CA SER A 240 4.60 16.42 -7.46
C SER A 240 6.05 16.26 -6.96
N ARG A 241 6.29 15.48 -5.89
CA ARG A 241 7.64 15.18 -5.38
C ARG A 241 8.26 13.94 -6.02
N PHE A 242 7.47 13.13 -6.71
CA PHE A 242 7.96 12.03 -7.53
C PHE A 242 8.20 12.54 -8.95
N THR A 243 9.45 12.47 -9.41
CA THR A 243 9.87 12.90 -10.75
C THR A 243 9.19 12.07 -11.84
N TYR A 244 9.03 10.77 -11.61
CA TYR A 244 8.40 9.86 -12.55
C TYR A 244 7.15 9.23 -11.94
N HIS A 245 6.06 9.22 -12.71
CA HIS A 245 4.88 8.38 -12.43
C HIS A 245 4.81 7.31 -13.51
N ILE A 246 4.99 6.06 -13.14
CA ILE A 246 5.07 4.94 -14.07
C ILE A 246 3.93 3.97 -13.78
N GLU A 247 3.02 3.87 -14.74
CA GLU A 247 1.94 2.87 -14.71
C GLU A 247 2.51 1.49 -15.03
N ILE A 248 2.24 0.51 -14.20
CA ILE A 248 2.62 -0.89 -14.40
C ILE A 248 1.36 -1.67 -14.76
N LYS A 249 1.22 -1.96 -16.05
CA LYS A 249 0.05 -2.64 -16.62
C LYS A 249 0.17 -4.16 -16.50
N PRO A 250 -0.94 -4.92 -16.59
CA PRO A 250 -0.85 -6.34 -16.85
C PRO A 250 -0.07 -6.62 -18.13
N GLY A 251 0.66 -7.73 -18.14
CA GLY A 251 1.48 -8.11 -19.29
C GLY A 251 0.67 -8.32 -20.57
N THR A 252 1.34 -8.09 -21.71
CA THR A 252 0.80 -8.42 -23.04
C THR A 252 0.54 -9.92 -23.17
N LYS A 253 -0.18 -10.34 -24.21
CA LYS A 253 -0.36 -11.78 -24.50
C LYS A 253 0.98 -12.53 -24.53
N GLN A 254 2.01 -11.94 -25.15
CA GLN A 254 3.34 -12.53 -25.20
C GLN A 254 3.97 -12.64 -23.80
N ASP A 255 3.88 -11.58 -22.98
CA ASP A 255 4.44 -11.58 -21.63
C ASP A 255 3.76 -12.61 -20.73
N ARG A 256 2.43 -12.73 -20.82
CA ARG A 256 1.66 -13.71 -20.03
C ARG A 256 2.03 -15.15 -20.42
N ALA A 257 2.22 -15.43 -21.72
CA ALA A 257 2.67 -16.74 -22.18
C ALA A 257 4.07 -17.05 -21.64
N ALA A 258 5.01 -16.10 -21.74
CA ALA A 258 6.36 -16.25 -21.20
C ALA A 258 6.34 -16.46 -19.67
N PHE A 259 5.51 -15.71 -18.94
CA PHE A 259 5.34 -15.84 -17.50
C PHE A 259 4.77 -17.20 -17.09
N LEU A 260 3.72 -17.66 -17.77
CA LEU A 260 3.14 -18.98 -17.54
C LEU A 260 4.16 -20.08 -17.81
N LYS A 261 4.88 -20.02 -18.92
CA LYS A 261 5.93 -20.99 -19.27
C LYS A 261 7.03 -21.03 -18.20
N PHE A 262 7.55 -19.87 -17.81
CA PHE A 262 8.53 -19.75 -16.73
C PHE A 262 8.04 -20.37 -15.42
N MET A 263 6.78 -20.12 -15.04
CA MET A 263 6.21 -20.64 -13.80
C MET A 263 5.97 -22.15 -13.84
N ILE A 264 5.58 -22.70 -15.00
CA ILE A 264 5.46 -24.16 -15.22
C ILE A 264 6.83 -24.81 -15.03
N ASP A 265 7.85 -24.30 -15.72
CA ASP A 265 9.20 -24.86 -15.69
C ASP A 265 9.83 -24.75 -14.29
N LYS A 266 9.65 -23.60 -13.62
CA LYS A 266 10.13 -23.38 -12.24
C LYS A 266 9.49 -24.32 -11.22
N ARG A 267 8.20 -24.66 -11.41
CA ARG A 267 7.46 -25.54 -10.49
C ARG A 267 7.61 -27.03 -10.84
N GLN A 268 8.05 -27.35 -12.06
CA GLN A 268 8.17 -28.71 -12.57
C GLN A 268 6.84 -29.49 -12.50
N ASN A 269 5.72 -28.77 -12.67
CA ASN A 269 4.40 -29.38 -12.69
C ASN A 269 4.23 -30.22 -13.98
N PRO A 270 3.72 -31.47 -13.89
CA PRO A 270 3.65 -32.35 -15.06
C PRO A 270 2.42 -32.02 -15.91
N TYR A 271 2.59 -31.33 -17.03
CA TYR A 271 1.52 -31.09 -18.00
C TYR A 271 1.59 -32.09 -19.17
N GLU A 272 0.44 -32.45 -19.73
CA GLU A 272 0.38 -33.02 -21.08
C GLU A 272 0.77 -31.94 -22.11
N LYS A 273 1.42 -32.33 -23.22
CA LYS A 273 1.94 -31.36 -24.21
C LYS A 273 0.84 -30.47 -24.80
N ASP A 274 -0.32 -31.05 -25.07
CA ASP A 274 -1.46 -30.35 -25.61
C ASP A 274 -2.19 -29.51 -24.54
N ALA A 275 -2.16 -29.93 -23.27
CA ALA A 275 -2.65 -29.15 -22.14
C ALA A 275 -1.78 -27.91 -21.88
N GLU A 276 -0.45 -28.03 -21.96
CA GLU A 276 0.47 -26.91 -21.90
C GLU A 276 0.20 -25.91 -23.04
N THR A 277 0.09 -26.41 -24.26
CA THR A 277 -0.23 -25.57 -25.43
C THR A 277 -1.57 -24.84 -25.25
N PHE A 278 -2.58 -25.53 -24.75
CA PHE A 278 -3.90 -24.98 -24.45
C PHE A 278 -3.85 -23.85 -23.42
N LEU A 279 -3.05 -24.00 -22.36
CA LEU A 279 -2.88 -22.97 -21.35
C LEU A 279 -2.15 -21.74 -21.89
N LEU A 280 -1.09 -21.93 -22.69
CA LEU A 280 -0.27 -20.83 -23.20
C LEU A 280 -0.96 -20.03 -24.31
N ASN A 281 -1.80 -20.69 -25.12
CA ASN A 281 -2.46 -20.09 -26.27
C ASN A 281 -3.94 -19.82 -25.99
N ASP A 282 -4.77 -20.86 -25.89
CA ASP A 282 -6.23 -20.72 -25.84
C ASP A 282 -6.71 -19.95 -24.60
N ILE A 283 -6.22 -20.29 -23.41
CA ILE A 283 -6.58 -19.56 -22.18
C ILE A 283 -6.08 -18.11 -22.25
N ASN A 284 -4.92 -17.89 -22.84
CA ASN A 284 -4.34 -16.57 -22.98
C ASN A 284 -5.09 -15.70 -24.01
N ASP A 285 -5.62 -16.31 -25.07
CA ASP A 285 -6.53 -15.67 -26.03
C ASP A 285 -7.86 -15.26 -25.41
N ARG A 286 -8.41 -16.12 -24.52
CA ARG A 286 -9.61 -15.77 -23.75
C ARG A 286 -9.38 -14.62 -22.79
N LEU A 287 -8.20 -14.58 -22.14
CA LEU A 287 -7.80 -13.45 -21.30
C LEU A 287 -7.64 -12.15 -22.09
N GLU A 288 -7.17 -12.24 -23.34
CA GLU A 288 -7.07 -11.06 -24.21
C GLU A 288 -8.46 -10.55 -24.60
N SER A 289 -9.35 -11.46 -24.97
CA SER A 289 -10.71 -11.22 -25.47
C SER A 289 -11.77 -11.05 -24.37
N LEU A 290 -11.37 -10.69 -23.15
CA LEU A 290 -12.32 -10.41 -22.08
C LEU A 290 -13.23 -9.23 -22.46
N PRO A 291 -14.52 -9.24 -22.04
CA PRO A 291 -15.45 -8.14 -22.35
C PRO A 291 -14.94 -6.78 -21.87
N ASP A 292 -15.37 -5.72 -22.55
CA ASP A 292 -15.12 -4.35 -22.11
C ASP A 292 -15.67 -4.14 -20.69
N GLY A 293 -14.86 -3.54 -19.82
CA GLY A 293 -15.20 -3.36 -18.40
C GLY A 293 -14.86 -4.56 -17.50
N ALA A 294 -14.36 -5.67 -18.05
CA ALA A 294 -13.83 -6.75 -17.24
C ALA A 294 -12.69 -6.24 -16.33
N PRO A 295 -12.62 -6.69 -15.07
CA PRO A 295 -11.60 -6.20 -14.15
C PRO A 295 -10.18 -6.50 -14.65
N GLU A 296 -9.37 -5.46 -14.77
CA GLU A 296 -8.01 -5.54 -15.31
C GLU A 296 -7.09 -6.47 -14.50
N TYR A 297 -7.36 -6.63 -13.19
CA TYR A 297 -6.59 -7.54 -12.33
C TYR A 297 -6.63 -9.00 -12.81
N LEU A 298 -7.63 -9.40 -13.61
CA LEU A 298 -7.75 -10.75 -14.16
C LEU A 298 -6.58 -11.14 -15.08
N LYS A 299 -5.92 -10.15 -15.69
CA LYS A 299 -4.77 -10.38 -16.60
C LYS A 299 -3.41 -10.35 -15.88
N THR A 300 -3.39 -10.15 -14.56
CA THR A 300 -2.16 -9.91 -13.79
C THR A 300 -1.38 -11.18 -13.45
N ASN A 301 -0.09 -11.03 -13.16
CA ASN A 301 0.78 -12.13 -12.73
C ASN A 301 0.23 -12.87 -11.50
N ARG A 302 -0.38 -12.14 -10.55
CA ARG A 302 -1.05 -12.74 -9.39
C ARG A 302 -2.21 -13.66 -9.80
N THR A 303 -3.05 -13.22 -10.73
CA THR A 303 -4.17 -14.04 -11.22
C THR A 303 -3.69 -15.26 -11.99
N LEU A 304 -2.68 -15.11 -12.85
CA LEU A 304 -2.04 -16.24 -13.55
C LEU A 304 -1.43 -17.24 -12.56
N GLU A 305 -0.79 -16.76 -11.50
CA GLU A 305 -0.24 -17.62 -10.46
C GLU A 305 -1.33 -18.38 -9.69
N ASN A 306 -2.44 -17.69 -9.39
CA ASN A 306 -3.61 -18.30 -8.76
C ASN A 306 -4.26 -19.34 -9.68
N LEU A 307 -4.35 -19.07 -10.99
CA LEU A 307 -4.79 -20.04 -11.98
C LEU A 307 -3.93 -21.30 -11.93
N LEU A 308 -2.60 -21.17 -12.00
CA LEU A 308 -1.68 -22.31 -11.91
C LEU A 308 -1.82 -23.10 -10.60
N LYS A 309 -2.04 -22.43 -9.47
CA LYS A 309 -2.28 -23.10 -8.18
C LYS A 309 -3.60 -23.88 -8.19
N THR A 310 -4.66 -23.28 -8.72
CA THR A 310 -5.98 -23.92 -8.84
C THR A 310 -5.93 -25.12 -9.78
N ILE A 311 -5.19 -25.04 -10.90
CA ILE A 311 -4.97 -26.17 -11.82
C ILE A 311 -4.41 -27.37 -11.07
N VAL A 312 -3.35 -27.17 -10.27
CA VAL A 312 -2.74 -28.26 -9.48
C VAL A 312 -3.71 -28.80 -8.43
N SER A 313 -4.50 -27.94 -7.78
CA SER A 313 -5.51 -28.37 -6.83
C SER A 313 -6.59 -29.24 -7.49
N ASN A 314 -7.08 -28.84 -8.66
CA ASN A 314 -8.08 -29.58 -9.42
C ASN A 314 -7.51 -30.91 -9.92
N PHE A 315 -6.28 -30.90 -10.45
CA PHE A 315 -5.55 -32.11 -10.83
C PHE A 315 -5.51 -33.12 -9.69
N VAL A 316 -5.07 -32.72 -8.50
CA VAL A 316 -4.98 -33.63 -7.33
C VAL A 316 -6.35 -34.17 -6.93
N LYS A 317 -7.40 -33.36 -7.00
CA LYS A 317 -8.77 -33.75 -6.67
C LYS A 317 -9.33 -34.74 -7.70
N ASN A 318 -9.28 -34.40 -8.99
CA ASN A 318 -9.82 -35.20 -10.08
C ASN A 318 -9.10 -36.55 -10.19
N ARG A 319 -7.77 -36.54 -10.05
CA ARG A 319 -6.93 -37.74 -9.99
C ARG A 319 -7.37 -38.71 -8.87
N LYS A 320 -7.79 -38.22 -7.70
CA LYS A 320 -8.31 -39.07 -6.61
C LYS A 320 -9.67 -39.69 -6.95
N ILE A 321 -10.58 -38.87 -7.48
CA ILE A 321 -11.94 -39.30 -7.87
C ILE A 321 -11.87 -40.37 -8.97
N GLU A 322 -11.02 -40.18 -9.98
CA GLU A 322 -10.82 -41.14 -11.06
C GLU A 322 -10.36 -42.52 -10.54
N LYS A 323 -9.43 -42.53 -9.57
CA LYS A 323 -8.94 -43.75 -8.93
C LYS A 323 -10.06 -44.50 -8.21
N GLU A 324 -10.91 -43.78 -7.49
CA GLU A 324 -12.04 -44.35 -6.74
C GLU A 324 -13.11 -44.92 -7.67
N ASN A 325 -13.41 -44.22 -8.78
CA ASN A 325 -14.46 -44.62 -9.70
C ASN A 325 -14.06 -45.75 -10.66
N SER A 326 -12.81 -45.76 -11.12
CA SER A 326 -12.37 -46.65 -12.21
C SER A 326 -11.47 -47.80 -11.75
N ASN A 327 -11.11 -47.89 -10.46
CA ASN A 327 -10.09 -48.82 -9.95
C ASN A 327 -8.79 -48.82 -10.81
N SER A 328 -8.51 -47.69 -11.45
CA SER A 328 -7.43 -47.54 -12.43
C SER A 328 -6.20 -46.90 -11.79
N LYS A 329 -5.08 -46.93 -12.53
CA LYS A 329 -3.85 -46.24 -12.10
C LYS A 329 -4.10 -44.73 -12.07
N LEU A 330 -3.64 -44.11 -11.00
CA LEU A 330 -3.57 -42.66 -10.82
C LEU A 330 -2.84 -41.98 -12.00
N ARG A 331 -3.51 -41.13 -12.79
CA ARG A 331 -2.86 -40.40 -13.90
C ARG A 331 -1.72 -39.50 -13.43
N ASP A 332 -0.69 -39.34 -14.24
CA ASP A 332 0.56 -38.68 -13.82
C ASP A 332 0.69 -37.23 -14.33
N ASN A 333 -0.16 -36.80 -15.26
CA ASN A 333 -0.07 -35.50 -15.93
C ASN A 333 -1.40 -34.72 -15.85
N ILE A 334 -1.27 -33.39 -15.78
CA ILE A 334 -2.35 -32.40 -15.85
C ILE A 334 -2.86 -32.32 -17.30
N ASN A 335 -4.17 -32.42 -17.47
CA ASN A 335 -4.84 -32.39 -18.77
C ASN A 335 -5.62 -31.07 -18.98
N LYS A 336 -6.32 -30.94 -20.10
CA LYS A 336 -7.11 -29.75 -20.43
C LYS A 336 -8.30 -29.51 -19.50
N ASP A 337 -8.94 -30.58 -19.00
CA ASP A 337 -10.13 -30.46 -18.15
C ASP A 337 -9.80 -29.79 -16.81
N ASP A 338 -8.64 -30.11 -16.22
CA ASP A 338 -8.16 -29.43 -15.01
C ASP A 338 -7.96 -27.92 -15.22
N ILE A 339 -7.46 -27.55 -16.40
CA ILE A 339 -7.20 -26.17 -16.80
C ILE A 339 -8.52 -25.43 -17.02
N GLU A 340 -9.47 -26.04 -17.73
CA GLU A 340 -10.77 -25.44 -17.98
C GLU A 340 -11.54 -25.25 -16.66
N GLU A 341 -11.57 -26.26 -15.78
CA GLU A 341 -12.20 -26.14 -14.45
C GLU A 341 -11.57 -25.01 -13.63
N ALA A 342 -10.23 -24.90 -13.64
CA ALA A 342 -9.52 -23.84 -12.93
C ALA A 342 -9.80 -22.45 -13.52
N TYR A 343 -9.85 -22.33 -14.86
CA TYR A 343 -10.20 -21.10 -15.54
C TYR A 343 -11.60 -20.63 -15.16
N GLN A 344 -12.59 -21.52 -15.16
CA GLN A 344 -13.96 -21.19 -14.75
C GLN A 344 -14.01 -20.74 -13.28
N MET A 345 -13.23 -21.38 -12.39
CA MET A 345 -13.20 -21.02 -10.97
C MET A 345 -12.55 -19.67 -10.68
N VAL A 346 -11.46 -19.34 -11.37
CA VAL A 346 -10.63 -18.14 -11.10
C VAL A 346 -11.08 -16.94 -11.92
N ILE A 347 -11.45 -17.15 -13.18
CA ILE A 347 -11.74 -16.07 -14.15
C ILE A 347 -13.21 -16.11 -14.57
N GLY A 348 -13.75 -17.28 -14.91
CA GLY A 348 -15.12 -17.43 -15.46
C GLY A 348 -16.22 -16.87 -14.54
N LYS A 349 -16.07 -17.01 -13.21
CA LYS A 349 -17.00 -16.43 -12.21
C LYS A 349 -17.15 -14.91 -12.27
N HIS A 350 -16.16 -14.22 -12.80
CA HIS A 350 -16.17 -12.76 -12.92
C HIS A 350 -16.84 -12.32 -14.22
N ILE A 351 -16.70 -13.11 -15.29
CA ILE A 351 -17.30 -12.83 -16.60
C ILE A 351 -18.83 -12.92 -16.52
N SER A 352 -19.38 -13.92 -15.81
CA SER A 352 -20.84 -14.11 -15.69
C SER A 352 -21.58 -13.09 -14.81
N LYS A 353 -20.84 -12.19 -14.14
CA LYS A 353 -21.39 -11.13 -13.27
C LYS A 353 -21.32 -9.73 -13.88
N THR A 354 -20.73 -9.60 -15.07
CA THR A 354 -20.64 -8.39 -15.89
C THR A 354 -21.60 -8.55 -17.05
#